data_AF-A0A1F3SHB5-F1
#
_entry.id   AF-A0A1F3SHB5-F1
#
_cell.length_a   1.000
_cell.length_b   1.000
_cell.length_c   1.000
_cell.angle_alpha   90.00
_cell.angle_beta   90.00
_cell.angle_gamma   90.00
#
_symmetry.space_group_name_H-M   'P 1'
#
loop_
_entity.id
_entity.type
_entity.pdbx_description
1 polymer ?
#
loop_
_entity_poly.entity_id
_entity_poly.type
_entity_poly.pdbx_seq_one_letter_code
_entity_poly.pdbx_strand_id
1 'polypeptide(L)'
;MRNLFFVLVILGLHSALGAEVKQGEQQIIYKYKQFEKFDFDEIGVEGDKGIPGDLSILPRYQKYFKNRLPYRKNFNPEIRKSVERVL
;
A
#
# COMPACT_ATOMS: atom_id res chain seq x y z
N MET A 1 -20.76 -67.65 -3.82
CA MET A 1 -20.41 -66.94 -5.07
C MET A 1 -21.05 -65.55 -5.19
N ARG A 2 -22.35 -65.37 -4.89
CA ARG A 2 -23.02 -64.06 -4.99
C ARG A 2 -22.41 -62.95 -4.12
N ASN A 3 -22.03 -63.27 -2.88
CA ASN A 3 -21.44 -62.29 -1.95
C ASN A 3 -19.99 -61.92 -2.29
N LEU A 4 -19.27 -62.81 -2.97
CA LEU A 4 -17.90 -62.55 -3.44
C LEU A 4 -17.88 -61.51 -4.57
N PHE A 5 -18.92 -61.55 -5.41
CA PHE A 5 -19.10 -60.60 -6.50
C PHE A 5 -19.36 -59.18 -5.99
N PHE A 6 -20.13 -59.04 -4.91
CA PHE A 6 -20.38 -57.74 -4.28
C PHE A 6 -19.11 -57.11 -3.66
N VAL A 7 -18.25 -57.92 -3.04
CA VAL A 7 -16.98 -57.43 -2.47
C VAL A 7 -16.02 -56.96 -3.57
N LEU A 8 -15.96 -57.68 -4.71
CA LEU A 8 -15.13 -57.28 -5.85
C LEU A 8 -15.59 -55.96 -6.49
N VAL A 9 -16.90 -55.72 -6.56
CA VAL A 9 -17.46 -54.46 -7.08
C VAL A 9 -17.15 -53.28 -6.15
N ILE A 10 -17.21 -53.48 -4.83
CA ILE A 10 -16.90 -52.43 -3.85
C ILE A 10 -15.40 -52.11 -3.84
N LEU A 11 -14.52 -53.11 -4.01
CA LEU A 11 -13.07 -52.86 -4.16
C LEU A 11 -12.73 -52.10 -5.45
N GLY A 12 -13.42 -52.39 -6.57
CA GLY A 12 -13.23 -51.70 -7.84
C GLY A 12 -13.70 -50.24 -7.83
N LEU A 13 -14.62 -49.86 -6.94
CA LEU A 13 -15.09 -48.48 -6.80
C LEU A 13 -14.11 -47.58 -6.02
N HIS A 14 -13.31 -48.14 -5.13
CA HIS A 14 -12.35 -47.37 -4.32
C HIS A 14 -11.11 -46.92 -5.12
N SER A 15 -10.75 -47.61 -6.20
CA SER A 15 -9.61 -47.25 -7.05
C SER A 15 -9.90 -46.09 -8.01
N ALA A 16 -11.16 -45.69 -8.19
CA ALA A 16 -11.55 -44.58 -9.06
C ALA A 16 -11.58 -43.21 -8.36
N LEU A 17 -11.55 -43.16 -7.02
CA LEU A 17 -11.61 -41.90 -6.25
C LEU A 17 -10.24 -41.28 -5.97
N GLY A 18 -9.13 -41.92 -6.35
CA GLY A 18 -7.76 -41.52 -6.01
C GLY A 18 -6.97 -40.80 -7.10
N ALA A 19 -7.63 -40.23 -8.12
CA ALA A 19 -6.94 -39.45 -9.13
C ALA A 19 -6.62 -38.04 -8.59
N GLU A 20 -5.52 -37.91 -7.85
CA GLU A 20 -4.92 -36.61 -7.56
C GLU A 20 -4.45 -35.98 -8.87
N VAL A 21 -5.17 -34.95 -9.32
CA VAL A 21 -4.71 -34.07 -10.40
C VAL A 21 -3.49 -33.33 -9.86
N LYS A 22 -2.30 -33.81 -10.19
CA LYS A 22 -1.06 -33.03 -10.03
C LYS A 22 -1.20 -31.81 -10.92
N GLN A 23 -1.65 -30.72 -10.33
CA GLN A 23 -1.69 -29.41 -10.95
C GLN A 23 -0.24 -29.04 -11.21
N GLY A 24 0.25 -29.34 -12.42
CA GLY A 24 1.62 -29.08 -12.82
C GLY A 24 1.99 -27.65 -12.46
N GLU A 25 3.17 -27.48 -11.87
CA GLU A 25 3.67 -26.19 -11.41
C GLU A 25 3.45 -25.15 -12.51
N GLN A 26 2.50 -24.24 -12.28
CA GLN A 26 2.17 -23.21 -13.24
C GLN A 26 3.41 -22.32 -13.36
N GLN A 27 4.07 -22.39 -14.51
CA GLN A 27 5.23 -21.54 -14.79
C GLN A 27 4.75 -20.09 -14.94
N ILE A 28 4.82 -19.31 -13.86
CA ILE A 28 4.45 -17.90 -13.86
C ILE A 28 5.55 -17.12 -14.59
N ILE A 29 5.32 -16.77 -15.86
CA ILE A 29 6.24 -15.95 -16.66
C ILE A 29 5.90 -14.47 -16.40
N TYR A 30 6.71 -13.79 -15.60
CA TYR A 30 6.62 -12.34 -15.40
C TYR A 30 7.14 -11.61 -16.63
N LYS A 31 6.24 -11.00 -17.41
CA LYS A 31 6.62 -10.10 -18.52
C LYS A 31 6.66 -8.67 -17.98
N TYR A 32 7.85 -8.05 -18.02
CA TYR A 32 7.99 -6.63 -17.71
C TYR A 32 7.28 -5.80 -18.78
N LYS A 33 6.47 -4.82 -18.35
CA LYS A 33 5.81 -3.88 -19.26
C LYS A 33 6.89 -3.13 -20.03
N GLN A 34 6.89 -3.27 -21.35
CA GLN A 34 7.78 -2.50 -22.22
C GLN A 34 7.37 -1.02 -22.15
N PHE A 35 8.35 -0.11 -22.14
CA PHE A 35 8.12 1.32 -22.08
C PHE A 35 7.28 1.77 -23.29
N GLU A 36 6.06 2.22 -23.03
CA GLU A 36 5.22 2.88 -24.03
C GLU A 36 5.82 4.26 -24.30
N LYS A 37 6.08 4.57 -25.58
CA LYS A 37 6.44 5.91 -26.00
C LYS A 37 5.16 6.72 -26.03
N PHE A 38 5.04 7.67 -25.11
CA PHE A 38 3.95 8.64 -25.09
C PHE A 38 4.28 9.72 -26.11
N ASP A 39 3.45 9.83 -27.14
CA ASP A 39 3.45 11.00 -28.02
C ASP A 39 2.68 12.12 -27.30
N PHE A 40 3.40 13.16 -26.88
CA PHE A 40 2.83 14.26 -26.12
C PHE A 40 2.07 15.23 -27.01
N ASP A 41 2.19 15.13 -28.33
CA ASP A 41 1.50 16.02 -29.26
C ASP A 41 -0.01 15.70 -29.36
N GLU A 42 -0.42 14.47 -29.03
CA GLU A 42 -1.83 14.04 -29.00
C GLU A 42 -2.50 14.24 -27.62
N ILE A 43 -1.71 14.56 -26.57
CA ILE A 43 -2.25 14.74 -25.21
C ILE A 43 -2.81 16.16 -25.09
N GLY A 44 -4.04 16.33 -25.59
CA GLY A 44 -4.88 17.47 -25.25
C GLY A 44 -5.21 17.41 -23.76
N VAL A 45 -4.64 18.32 -22.97
CA VAL A 45 -5.08 18.52 -21.58
C VAL A 45 -6.44 19.20 -21.62
N GLU A 46 -7.51 18.41 -21.61
CA GLU A 46 -8.84 18.91 -21.28
C GLU A 46 -8.83 19.35 -19.81
N GLY A 47 -8.44 20.61 -19.58
CA GLY A 47 -8.55 21.26 -18.30
C GLY A 47 -10.02 21.43 -17.97
N ASP A 48 -10.60 20.41 -17.34
CA ASP A 48 -11.94 20.52 -16.78
C ASP A 48 -11.94 21.73 -15.85
N LYS A 49 -12.70 22.77 -16.20
CA LYS A 49 -12.77 24.06 -15.46
C LYS A 49 -13.49 23.90 -14.10
N GLY A 50 -13.47 22.71 -13.53
CA GLY A 50 -13.80 22.48 -12.14
C GLY A 50 -12.67 23.07 -11.32
N ILE A 51 -12.86 24.30 -10.84
CA ILE A 51 -12.14 24.82 -9.66
C ILE A 51 -12.02 23.64 -8.69
N PRO A 52 -10.80 23.22 -8.27
CA PRO A 52 -10.69 22.19 -7.26
C PRO A 52 -11.54 22.69 -6.09
N GLY A 53 -12.65 21.99 -5.83
CA GLY A 53 -13.59 22.38 -4.79
C GLY A 53 -12.81 22.66 -3.52
N ASP A 54 -13.26 23.67 -2.77
CA ASP A 54 -12.58 24.27 -1.61
C ASP A 54 -11.51 23.36 -1.00
N LEU A 55 -10.24 23.63 -1.32
CA LEU A 55 -9.07 22.92 -0.77
C LEU A 55 -8.87 23.20 0.73
N SER A 56 -9.87 23.79 1.38
CA SER A 56 -9.87 24.01 2.81
C SER A 56 -9.82 22.66 3.53
N ILE A 57 -8.67 22.42 4.14
CA ILE A 57 -8.55 21.43 5.20
C ILE A 57 -9.47 21.88 6.35
N LEU A 58 -10.37 20.98 6.77
CA LEU A 58 -11.19 21.19 7.98
C LEU A 58 -10.26 21.66 9.11
N PRO A 59 -10.65 22.71 9.86
CA PRO A 59 -9.82 23.20 10.96
C PRO A 59 -9.58 22.05 11.94
N ARG A 60 -8.33 21.58 11.96
CA ARG A 60 -7.91 20.49 12.83
C ARG A 60 -8.09 20.95 14.27
N TYR A 61 -8.63 20.09 15.13
CA TYR A 61 -8.75 20.39 16.56
C TYR A 61 -7.37 20.73 17.13
N GLN A 62 -7.14 22.01 17.40
CA GLN A 62 -5.91 22.49 18.03
C GLN A 62 -6.03 22.20 19.52
N LYS A 63 -5.21 21.26 20.02
CA LYS A 63 -5.14 20.98 21.46
C LYS A 63 -4.55 22.19 22.16
N TYR A 64 -5.35 22.87 22.97
CA TYR A 64 -4.84 23.94 23.83
C TYR A 64 -3.92 23.32 24.88
N PHE A 65 -2.62 23.56 24.75
CA PHE A 65 -1.65 23.15 25.75
C PHE A 65 -1.80 24.07 26.96
N LYS A 66 -2.18 23.50 28.11
CA LYS A 66 -2.20 24.23 29.39
C LYS A 66 -0.81 24.67 29.83
N ASN A 67 0.24 24.02 29.32
CA ASN A 67 1.61 24.33 29.64
C ASN A 67 2.05 25.57 28.84
N ARG A 68 2.25 26.69 29.54
CA ARG A 68 2.84 27.88 28.93
C ARG A 68 4.33 27.62 28.72
N LEU A 69 4.83 27.90 27.53
CA LEU A 69 6.27 27.85 27.28
C LEU A 69 6.98 28.80 28.27
N PRO A 70 8.16 28.41 28.78
CA PRO A 70 8.94 29.29 29.64
C PRO A 70 9.23 30.59 28.90
N TYR A 71 8.73 31.69 29.45
CA TYR A 71 8.92 33.02 28.90
C TYR A 71 10.09 33.71 29.59
N ARG A 72 11.01 34.28 28.80
CA ARG A 72 12.05 35.18 29.31
C ARG A 72 11.84 36.57 28.74
N LYS A 73 11.89 37.57 29.63
CA LYS A 73 11.74 38.98 29.26
C LYS A 73 12.98 39.55 28.55
N ASN A 74 14.15 38.95 28.77
CA ASN A 74 15.42 39.46 28.26
C ASN A 74 16.32 38.28 27.86
N PHE A 75 16.88 38.36 26.65
CA PHE A 75 17.82 37.39 26.07
C PHE A 75 19.21 37.98 25.85
N ASN A 76 19.46 39.23 26.24
CA ASN A 76 20.75 39.90 26.08
C ASN A 76 21.93 39.12 26.70
N PRO A 77 21.81 38.48 27.88
CA PRO A 77 22.90 37.68 28.45
C PRO A 77 23.27 36.47 27.58
N GLU A 78 22.28 35.77 27.01
CA GLU A 78 22.51 34.62 26.13
C GLU A 78 23.13 35.03 24.81
N ILE A 79 22.68 36.16 24.23
CA ILE A 79 23.22 36.72 23.00
C ILE A 79 24.68 37.15 23.20
N ARG A 80 25.02 37.79 24.33
CA ARG A 80 26.42 38.13 24.64
C ARG A 80 27.28 36.88 24.75
N LYS A 81 26.81 35.86 25.47
CA LYS A 81 27.50 34.57 25.59
C LYS A 81 27.65 33.82 24.27
N SER A 82 26.75 34.02 23.30
CA SER A 82 26.89 33.37 21.98
C SER A 82 27.96 34.06 21.13
N VAL A 83 28.06 35.39 21.21
CA VAL A 83 29.09 36.16 20.49
C VAL A 83 30.48 35.86 21.05
N GLU A 84 30.61 35.82 22.38
CA GLU A 84 31.86 35.47 23.08
C GLU A 84 32.35 34.05 22.79
N ARG A 85 31.49 33.15 22.32
CA ARG A 85 31.86 31.77 21.97
C ARG A 85 32.35 31.60 20.53
N VAL A 86 32.10 32.59 19.68
CA VAL A 86 32.43 32.56 18.24
C VAL A 86 33.72 33.33 17.96
N LEU A 87 34.13 34.21 18.87
CA LEU A 87 35.41 34.93 18.87
C LEU A 87 36.44 34.20 19.73
#